data_AF-A0A9D1GGN1-F1
#
_entry.id   AF-A0A9D1GGN1-F1
#
_cell.length_a   1.000
_cell.length_b   1.000
_cell.length_c   1.000
_cell.angle_alpha   90.00
_cell.angle_beta   90.00
_cell.angle_gamma   90.00
#
_symmetry.space_group_name_H-M   'P 1'
#
loop_
_entity.id
_entity.type
_entity.pdbx_description
1 polymer ?
#
loop_
_entity_poly.entity_id
_entity_poly.type
_entity_poly.pdbx_seq_one_letter_code
_entity_poly.pdbx_strand_id
1 'polypeptide(L)'
;MAENDSYQTPSVPSSKNKGASSAASLRSPAEDGWHSPAQGGITTPIAPDCRSCAADSQEDARSGDYGLTTPVAPEGGRPTVTPEDRPIPPGSGNNNSGSTDGDYGLTTPVAPEGGRPVAPGWPVTPSFPSTYYGQVRFLNASTNHFPVNFSIDGITYGSGFGFGDNSLYQEIADGFHTVSVTSATAMGTLLLQQTFPFAANQKVTMVLVDAREGGLEMIQVPDTGCRNLPSGYGCYRVVNASYSGSSFDVRLYNGDTVFRNLQFTNVSPYKRALAGNYTFYLTSANFYSVIRELPVILITAVTNMNPMSTPLASANVSIQAGTNTTSYIIGNTWSAYPLQMLTLND
;
A
#
# COMPACT_ATOMS: atom_id res chain seq x y z
N MET A 1 71.89 10.37 -28.17
CA MET A 1 71.08 9.86 -27.05
C MET A 1 69.74 10.63 -27.07
N ALA A 2 68.69 10.29 -27.83
CA ALA A 2 68.39 9.11 -28.65
C ALA A 2 68.32 7.78 -27.85
N GLU A 3 67.31 6.90 -27.95
CA GLU A 3 65.93 6.88 -28.53
C GLU A 3 65.04 6.14 -27.48
N ASN A 4 63.74 6.36 -27.28
CA ASN A 4 62.53 6.15 -28.10
C ASN A 4 62.19 4.68 -28.51
N ASP A 5 60.87 4.39 -28.51
CA ASP A 5 60.17 3.22 -29.09
C ASP A 5 60.36 1.80 -28.50
N SER A 6 59.47 0.82 -28.76
CA SER A 6 58.00 0.76 -28.55
C SER A 6 57.46 -0.70 -28.67
N TYR A 7 56.14 -0.88 -28.62
CA TYR A 7 55.33 -2.13 -28.64
C TYR A 7 55.75 -3.25 -29.61
N GLN A 8 55.51 -4.53 -29.24
CA GLN A 8 54.58 -5.39 -30.01
C GLN A 8 54.10 -6.70 -29.33
N THR A 9 53.08 -7.31 -29.97
CA THR A 9 52.17 -8.40 -29.60
C THR A 9 52.70 -9.83 -29.77
N PRO A 10 52.01 -10.85 -29.20
CA PRO A 10 51.81 -12.16 -29.84
C PRO A 10 50.46 -12.28 -30.58
N SER A 11 50.33 -13.24 -31.49
CA SER A 11 49.30 -13.28 -32.56
C SER A 11 48.22 -14.38 -32.41
N VAL A 12 47.14 -14.23 -33.19
CA VAL A 12 46.01 -15.18 -33.29
C VAL A 12 46.12 -15.99 -34.60
N PRO A 13 45.90 -17.32 -34.59
CA PRO A 13 45.59 -18.09 -35.80
C PRO A 13 44.06 -18.14 -36.04
N SER A 14 43.62 -17.75 -37.24
CA SER A 14 42.19 -17.70 -37.60
C SER A 14 41.67 -18.98 -38.26
N SER A 15 40.38 -19.27 -38.14
CA SER A 15 39.63 -19.95 -39.20
C SER A 15 38.41 -19.12 -39.65
N LYS A 16 38.30 -18.92 -40.97
CA LYS A 16 37.12 -18.47 -41.75
C LYS A 16 36.42 -19.75 -42.25
N ASN A 17 35.23 -19.84 -42.86
CA ASN A 17 34.15 -18.99 -43.43
C ASN A 17 32.89 -19.92 -43.48
N LYS A 18 31.63 -19.60 -43.82
CA LYS A 18 30.80 -18.44 -44.28
C LYS A 18 29.33 -18.83 -43.87
N GLY A 19 28.21 -18.15 -44.14
CA GLY A 19 27.81 -16.89 -44.80
C GLY A 19 26.26 -16.81 -44.66
N ALA A 20 25.59 -15.67 -44.48
CA ALA A 20 25.47 -14.48 -45.34
C ALA A 20 24.21 -14.50 -46.25
N SER A 21 23.12 -13.87 -45.79
CA SER A 21 21.97 -13.37 -46.57
C SER A 21 21.30 -12.24 -45.75
N SER A 22 21.57 -10.97 -46.04
CA SER A 22 21.00 -10.12 -47.12
C SER A 22 19.59 -9.61 -46.80
N ALA A 23 19.42 -8.28 -46.74
CA ALA A 23 18.22 -7.62 -46.25
C ALA A 23 17.06 -7.55 -47.27
N ALA A 24 15.85 -7.40 -46.76
CA ALA A 24 14.67 -6.95 -47.50
C ALA A 24 13.96 -5.85 -46.69
N SER A 25 13.50 -4.79 -47.37
CA SER A 25 12.79 -3.66 -46.75
C SER A 25 11.28 -3.82 -46.94
N LEU A 26 10.52 -3.57 -45.87
CA LEU A 26 9.09 -3.26 -45.93
C LEU A 26 8.81 -2.01 -45.09
N ARG A 27 7.71 -1.32 -45.42
CA ARG A 27 7.47 0.10 -45.12
C ARG A 27 6.68 0.33 -43.83
N SER A 28 6.86 1.51 -43.24
CA SER A 28 5.89 2.16 -42.36
C SER A 28 4.56 2.44 -43.08
N PRO A 29 3.48 2.65 -42.32
CA PRO A 29 3.06 4.04 -41.99
C PRO A 29 2.93 4.20 -40.45
N ALA A 30 3.04 5.36 -39.80
CA ALA A 30 2.54 6.72 -40.07
C ALA A 30 0.99 6.81 -40.01
N GLU A 31 0.35 7.69 -39.24
CA GLU A 31 0.81 8.61 -38.19
C GLU A 31 -0.28 8.67 -37.07
N ASP A 32 -0.36 9.73 -36.27
CA ASP A 32 -1.22 9.94 -35.07
C ASP A 32 -0.75 9.25 -33.75
N GLY A 33 -0.73 9.94 -32.60
CA GLY A 33 -0.96 11.37 -32.39
C GLY A 33 -1.26 11.76 -30.94
N TRP A 34 -0.37 12.57 -30.33
CA TRP A 34 -0.58 13.42 -29.13
C TRP A 34 -0.60 12.82 -27.70
N HIS A 35 0.00 13.63 -26.81
CA HIS A 35 -0.17 13.75 -25.34
C HIS A 35 0.12 12.58 -24.38
N SER A 36 1.30 12.66 -23.75
CA SER A 36 1.49 12.24 -22.35
C SER A 36 0.84 13.23 -21.38
N PRO A 37 0.30 12.76 -20.24
CA PRO A 37 0.28 13.51 -18.99
C PRO A 37 1.25 12.91 -17.96
N ALA A 38 1.84 13.76 -17.12
CA ALA A 38 2.58 13.35 -15.92
C ALA A 38 1.64 13.27 -14.69
N GLN A 39 2.23 13.13 -13.50
CA GLN A 39 1.57 13.24 -12.18
C GLN A 39 0.63 12.07 -11.81
N GLY A 40 1.19 11.06 -11.12
CA GLY A 40 0.44 10.03 -10.41
C GLY A 40 -0.23 10.57 -9.14
N GLY A 41 -1.25 11.42 -9.31
CA GLY A 41 -2.18 11.79 -8.24
C GLY A 41 -3.19 10.67 -7.95
N ILE A 42 -3.69 10.60 -6.71
CA ILE A 42 -4.69 9.59 -6.31
C ILE A 42 -6.01 9.86 -7.05
N THR A 43 -6.41 8.95 -7.94
CA THR A 43 -7.71 9.00 -8.61
C THR A 43 -8.82 8.51 -7.69
N THR A 44 -9.81 9.35 -7.41
CA THR A 44 -11.08 8.91 -6.83
C THR A 44 -11.87 8.02 -7.80
N PRO A 45 -12.74 7.12 -7.31
CA PRO A 45 -13.55 6.28 -8.18
C PRO A 45 -14.60 7.12 -8.92
N ILE A 46 -14.54 7.10 -10.25
CA ILE A 46 -15.55 7.70 -11.14
C ILE A 46 -16.81 6.81 -11.14
N ALA A 47 -17.98 7.41 -10.99
CA ALA A 47 -19.26 6.71 -11.06
C ALA A 47 -19.62 6.38 -12.54
N PRO A 48 -20.30 5.25 -12.84
CA PRO A 48 -20.61 4.90 -14.23
C PRO A 48 -21.64 5.84 -14.90
N ASP A 49 -21.23 6.51 -15.97
CA ASP A 49 -22.08 7.38 -16.79
C ASP A 49 -23.15 6.59 -17.58
N CYS A 50 -24.33 6.39 -17.00
CA CYS A 50 -25.47 5.79 -17.69
C CYS A 50 -26.16 6.75 -18.68
N ARG A 51 -25.43 7.17 -19.73
CA ARG A 51 -25.98 7.88 -20.90
C ARG A 51 -26.32 6.93 -22.06
N SER A 52 -27.20 5.95 -21.82
CA SER A 52 -27.75 5.09 -22.91
C SER A 52 -29.03 4.32 -22.53
N CYS A 53 -30.03 5.01 -21.96
CA CYS A 53 -31.41 4.51 -21.87
C CYS A 53 -32.37 5.46 -22.61
N ALA A 54 -32.11 5.70 -23.91
CA ALA A 54 -33.06 6.36 -24.78
C ALA A 54 -34.22 5.40 -25.09
N ALA A 55 -35.45 5.94 -25.12
CA ALA A 55 -36.69 5.15 -25.15
C ALA A 55 -36.86 4.29 -26.40
N ASP A 56 -37.60 3.19 -26.26
CA ASP A 56 -38.32 2.58 -27.39
C ASP A 56 -39.62 1.89 -26.93
N SER A 57 -40.69 2.68 -26.84
CA SER A 57 -42.11 2.31 -27.08
C SER A 57 -43.05 3.42 -26.61
N GLN A 58 -44.14 3.64 -27.35
CA GLN A 58 -45.23 4.54 -26.96
C GLN A 58 -46.22 3.79 -26.07
N GLU A 59 -46.76 4.44 -25.02
CA GLU A 59 -48.19 4.83 -24.98
C GLU A 59 -48.52 5.72 -23.75
N ASP A 60 -49.62 6.47 -23.89
CA ASP A 60 -50.37 7.29 -22.91
C ASP A 60 -49.66 7.93 -21.69
N ALA A 61 -49.40 9.23 -21.81
CA ALA A 61 -49.11 10.11 -20.68
C ALA A 61 -50.38 10.42 -19.85
N ARG A 62 -50.58 9.70 -18.74
CA ARG A 62 -51.41 10.10 -17.57
C ARG A 62 -51.07 9.26 -16.33
N SER A 63 -51.27 9.84 -15.14
CA SER A 63 -51.04 9.24 -13.80
C SER A 63 -49.58 9.22 -13.30
N GLY A 64 -49.06 10.40 -12.98
CA GLY A 64 -47.88 10.52 -12.10
C GLY A 64 -48.29 10.47 -10.62
N ASP A 65 -48.38 9.27 -10.06
CA ASP A 65 -48.43 9.07 -8.60
C ASP A 65 -47.23 8.20 -8.19
N TYR A 66 -46.26 8.83 -7.54
CA TYR A 66 -45.05 8.19 -7.03
C TYR A 66 -45.11 7.92 -5.52
N GLY A 67 -46.29 7.87 -4.90
CA GLY A 67 -46.53 7.18 -3.62
C GLY A 67 -45.80 7.73 -2.39
N LEU A 68 -45.23 8.94 -2.44
CA LEU A 68 -44.48 9.53 -1.31
C LEU A 68 -45.41 10.17 -0.27
N THR A 69 -46.03 9.36 0.59
CA THR A 69 -46.64 9.87 1.83
C THR A 69 -45.57 10.20 2.86
N THR A 70 -45.51 11.45 3.33
CA THR A 70 -44.59 11.85 4.41
C THR A 70 -45.07 11.34 5.78
N PRO A 71 -44.17 11.07 6.75
CA PRO A 71 -44.59 10.59 8.06
C PRO A 71 -45.32 11.65 8.89
N VAL A 72 -46.63 11.49 9.08
CA VAL A 72 -47.39 12.26 10.06
C VAL A 72 -47.09 11.73 11.45
N ALA A 73 -46.53 12.56 12.33
CA ALA A 73 -46.27 12.20 13.72
C ALA A 73 -47.57 12.27 14.55
N PRO A 74 -47.94 11.22 15.31
CA PRO A 74 -49.00 11.31 16.32
C PRO A 74 -48.63 12.33 17.40
N GLU A 75 -49.62 12.94 18.05
CA GLU A 75 -49.39 13.90 19.13
C GLU A 75 -48.53 13.28 20.26
N GLY A 76 -47.34 13.85 20.47
CA GLY A 76 -46.36 13.36 21.45
C GLY A 76 -45.48 12.17 21.01
N GLY A 77 -45.63 11.66 19.79
CA GLY A 77 -44.91 10.47 19.29
C GLY A 77 -43.59 10.76 18.57
N ARG A 78 -42.55 9.94 18.82
CA ARG A 78 -41.34 9.87 17.98
C ARG A 78 -41.64 8.98 16.75
N PRO A 79 -41.17 9.32 15.53
CA PRO A 79 -41.50 8.54 14.34
C PRO A 79 -41.11 7.06 14.45
N THR A 80 -42.04 6.18 14.06
CA THR A 80 -41.83 4.74 13.95
C THR A 80 -42.25 4.29 12.55
N VAL A 81 -41.39 3.55 11.87
CA VAL A 81 -41.74 2.88 10.61
C VAL A 81 -42.47 1.58 10.94
N THR A 82 -43.65 1.40 10.35
CA THR A 82 -44.44 0.16 10.47
C THR A 82 -44.24 -0.69 9.22
N PRO A 83 -44.06 -2.02 9.33
CA PRO A 83 -43.96 -2.90 8.17
C PRO A 83 -45.25 -2.95 7.35
N GLU A 84 -45.10 -3.23 6.06
CA GLU A 84 -46.16 -3.33 5.05
C GLU A 84 -47.06 -4.57 5.27
N ASP A 85 -48.39 -4.41 5.16
CA ASP A 85 -49.31 -5.36 4.48
C ASP A 85 -50.81 -5.02 4.67
N ARG A 86 -51.44 -4.28 3.73
CA ARG A 86 -52.85 -4.51 3.33
C ARG A 86 -53.31 -3.73 2.08
N PRO A 87 -54.07 -4.34 1.14
CA PRO A 87 -54.70 -3.62 0.03
C PRO A 87 -55.97 -2.85 0.43
N ILE A 88 -56.30 -1.79 -0.32
CA ILE A 88 -57.55 -1.02 -0.23
C ILE A 88 -58.23 -0.96 -1.62
N PRO A 89 -59.58 -1.06 -1.75
CA PRO A 89 -60.28 -1.02 -3.04
C PRO A 89 -60.47 0.41 -3.61
N PRO A 90 -60.77 0.56 -4.92
CA PRO A 90 -60.83 1.86 -5.59
C PRO A 90 -62.20 2.58 -5.52
N GLY A 91 -62.17 3.92 -5.49
CA GLY A 91 -63.32 4.84 -5.53
C GLY A 91 -63.38 5.77 -4.29
N SER A 92 -63.81 7.03 -4.37
CA SER A 92 -64.40 7.79 -5.49
C SER A 92 -64.33 9.31 -5.25
N GLY A 93 -63.93 10.09 -6.27
CA GLY A 93 -64.09 11.56 -6.30
C GLY A 93 -63.11 12.37 -5.42
N ASN A 94 -62.96 13.69 -5.60
CA ASN A 94 -63.70 14.63 -6.44
C ASN A 94 -62.75 15.60 -7.15
N ASN A 95 -63.07 16.00 -8.40
CA ASN A 95 -62.35 17.07 -9.09
C ASN A 95 -62.78 18.45 -8.58
N ASN A 96 -61.83 19.35 -8.36
CA ASN A 96 -62.05 20.79 -8.50
C ASN A 96 -60.88 21.40 -9.28
N SER A 97 -61.14 22.41 -10.11
CA SER A 97 -60.19 22.92 -11.10
C SER A 97 -59.54 24.23 -10.67
N GLY A 98 -58.26 24.39 -11.05
CA GLY A 98 -57.74 25.69 -11.45
C GLY A 98 -57.01 26.52 -10.39
N SER A 99 -55.70 26.32 -10.29
CA SER A 99 -54.76 27.43 -10.43
C SER A 99 -53.47 26.92 -11.07
N THR A 100 -52.88 27.72 -11.97
CA THR A 100 -51.53 27.47 -12.50
C THR A 100 -50.53 28.26 -11.66
N ASP A 101 -49.89 27.57 -10.71
CA ASP A 101 -48.67 28.07 -10.08
C ASP A 101 -47.71 26.90 -9.80
N GLY A 102 -46.41 27.20 -9.73
CA GLY A 102 -45.33 26.21 -9.78
C GLY A 102 -45.06 25.44 -8.48
N ASP A 103 -46.08 24.84 -7.86
CA ASP A 103 -45.88 24.01 -6.66
C ASP A 103 -45.28 22.64 -7.01
N TYR A 104 -43.99 22.46 -6.70
CA TYR A 104 -43.27 21.20 -6.84
C TYR A 104 -43.55 20.22 -5.66
N GLY A 105 -44.78 20.23 -5.13
CA GLY A 105 -45.27 19.32 -4.09
C GLY A 105 -44.58 19.45 -2.74
N LEU A 106 -43.93 20.59 -2.47
CA LEU A 106 -42.99 20.72 -1.36
C LEU A 106 -43.63 21.37 -0.11
N THR A 107 -44.70 20.76 0.39
CA THR A 107 -45.35 21.19 1.63
C THR A 107 -44.35 21.11 2.79
N THR A 108 -44.16 22.23 3.51
CA THR A 108 -43.35 22.23 4.74
C THR A 108 -44.02 21.37 5.82
N PRO A 109 -43.24 20.70 6.70
CA PRO A 109 -43.82 19.90 7.79
C PRO A 109 -44.67 20.76 8.72
N VAL A 110 -45.99 20.52 8.73
CA VAL A 110 -46.93 21.21 9.62
C VAL A 110 -46.76 20.64 11.04
N ALA A 111 -46.25 21.47 11.95
CA ALA A 111 -46.24 21.14 13.37
C ALA A 111 -47.66 21.26 13.96
N PRO A 112 -48.05 20.38 14.92
CA PRO A 112 -49.28 20.57 15.69
C PRO A 112 -49.33 21.94 16.38
N GLU A 113 -50.53 22.49 16.60
CA GLU A 113 -50.69 23.81 17.21
C GLU A 113 -50.02 23.87 18.60
N GLY A 114 -49.10 24.83 18.78
CA GLY A 114 -48.27 24.96 19.98
C GLY A 114 -46.87 24.33 19.88
N GLY A 115 -46.57 23.57 18.82
CA GLY A 115 -45.23 23.02 18.56
C GLY A 115 -44.18 24.11 18.30
N ARG A 116 -43.29 24.35 19.28
CA ARG A 116 -42.11 25.21 19.07
C ARG A 116 -41.13 24.52 18.12
N PRO A 117 -40.53 25.25 17.14
CA PRO A 117 -39.45 24.70 16.32
C PRO A 117 -38.30 24.23 17.20
N VAL A 118 -37.90 22.96 17.02
CA VAL A 118 -36.67 22.45 17.63
C VAL A 118 -35.51 23.09 16.87
N ALA A 119 -34.77 23.97 17.53
CA ALA A 119 -33.58 24.57 16.95
C ALA A 119 -32.59 23.46 16.51
N PRO A 120 -32.03 23.52 15.29
CA PRO A 120 -30.99 22.58 14.88
C PRO A 120 -29.87 22.55 15.92
N GLY A 121 -29.53 21.35 16.40
CA GLY A 121 -28.37 21.19 17.28
C GLY A 121 -27.14 21.72 16.58
N TRP A 122 -26.32 22.50 17.31
CA TRP A 122 -25.06 23.02 16.79
C TRP A 122 -24.26 21.88 16.14
N PRO A 123 -23.77 22.03 14.90
CA PRO A 123 -23.03 20.97 14.25
C PRO A 123 -21.80 20.66 15.09
N VAL A 124 -21.75 19.43 15.63
CA VAL A 124 -20.60 18.98 16.42
C VAL A 124 -19.41 18.97 15.47
N THR A 125 -18.48 19.90 15.66
CA THR A 125 -17.26 19.92 14.85
C THR A 125 -16.56 18.58 15.02
N PRO A 126 -16.26 17.84 13.95
CA PRO A 126 -15.55 16.58 14.08
C PRO A 126 -14.23 16.87 14.78
N SER A 127 -13.93 16.11 15.83
CA SER A 127 -12.70 16.28 16.60
C SER A 127 -11.52 15.77 15.75
N PHE A 128 -10.97 16.66 14.92
CA PHE A 128 -9.69 16.44 14.27
C PHE A 128 -8.66 16.10 15.35
N PRO A 129 -7.81 15.07 15.15
CA PRO A 129 -6.79 14.71 16.14
C PRO A 129 -5.85 15.90 16.35
N SER A 130 -5.59 16.26 17.60
CA SER A 130 -4.71 17.38 17.95
C SER A 130 -3.22 17.13 17.65
N THR A 131 -2.87 15.90 17.24
CA THR A 131 -1.54 15.52 16.79
C THR A 131 -1.41 15.86 15.30
N TYR A 132 -0.58 16.83 14.95
CA TYR A 132 -0.23 17.18 13.56
C TYR A 132 1.04 16.45 13.07
N TYR A 133 1.39 15.33 13.72
CA TYR A 133 2.66 14.64 13.54
C TYR A 133 2.48 13.13 13.46
N GLY A 134 3.18 12.51 12.51
CA GLY A 134 3.53 11.09 12.52
C GLY A 134 4.97 10.89 13.00
N GLN A 135 5.49 9.69 12.83
CA GLN A 135 6.89 9.34 13.11
C GLN A 135 7.51 8.59 11.94
N VAL A 136 8.75 8.95 11.60
CA VAL A 136 9.52 8.36 10.50
C VAL A 136 10.86 7.82 11.00
N ARG A 137 11.28 6.68 10.46
CA ARG A 137 12.67 6.21 10.52
C ARG A 137 13.15 5.78 9.14
N PHE A 138 14.46 5.68 8.98
CA PHE A 138 15.11 5.22 7.75
C PHE A 138 15.79 3.87 7.94
N LEU A 139 15.88 3.08 6.86
CA LEU A 139 16.69 1.87 6.74
C LEU A 139 17.38 1.88 5.36
N ASN A 140 18.71 1.72 5.32
CA ASN A 140 19.40 1.43 4.07
C ASN A 140 19.47 -0.10 3.85
N ALA A 141 18.68 -0.61 2.90
CA ALA A 141 18.74 -1.99 2.44
C ALA A 141 19.44 -2.16 1.07
N SER A 142 19.74 -1.05 0.38
CA SER A 142 20.43 -1.04 -0.92
C SER A 142 21.87 -1.53 -0.77
N THR A 143 22.35 -2.28 -1.77
CA THR A 143 23.65 -2.97 -1.74
C THR A 143 24.76 -2.10 -2.32
N ASN A 144 24.67 -0.78 -2.08
CA ASN A 144 25.56 0.23 -2.62
C ASN A 144 26.87 0.33 -1.80
N HIS A 145 28.02 0.41 -2.48
CA HIS A 145 29.34 0.39 -1.84
C HIS A 145 29.76 1.70 -1.13
N PHE A 146 28.83 2.59 -0.79
CA PHE A 146 29.12 3.86 -0.13
C PHE A 146 27.98 4.30 0.80
N PRO A 147 28.29 4.97 1.94
CA PRO A 147 27.25 5.43 2.85
C PRO A 147 26.44 6.60 2.27
N VAL A 148 25.18 6.72 2.71
CA VAL A 148 24.23 7.77 2.28
C VAL A 148 23.73 8.62 3.46
N ASN A 149 23.24 9.82 3.15
CA ASN A 149 22.47 10.63 4.10
C ASN A 149 21.01 10.69 3.65
N PHE A 150 20.10 10.66 4.61
CA PHE A 150 18.65 10.79 4.42
C PHE A 150 18.19 12.16 4.92
N SER A 151 17.40 12.86 4.12
CA SER A 151 16.78 14.13 4.48
C SER A 151 15.32 14.20 4.05
N ILE A 152 14.54 15.03 4.74
CA ILE A 152 13.15 15.33 4.41
C ILE A 152 13.03 16.85 4.34
N ASP A 153 12.58 17.38 3.21
CA ASP A 153 12.48 18.82 2.91
C ASP A 153 13.78 19.62 3.19
N GLY A 154 14.93 18.96 3.01
CA GLY A 154 16.26 19.52 3.26
C GLY A 154 16.77 19.39 4.70
N ILE A 155 15.95 18.94 5.65
CA ILE A 155 16.37 18.63 7.02
C ILE A 155 16.91 17.20 7.09
N THR A 156 18.10 16.99 7.64
CA THR A 156 18.74 15.66 7.73
C THR A 156 18.14 14.82 8.87
N TYR A 157 17.67 13.61 8.54
CA TYR A 157 17.13 12.62 9.48
C TYR A 157 18.10 11.44 9.75
N GLY A 158 19.12 11.26 8.91
CA GLY A 158 20.17 10.27 9.10
C GLY A 158 21.39 10.58 8.24
N SER A 159 22.59 10.27 8.74
CA SER A 159 23.86 10.58 8.08
C SER A 159 24.79 9.37 8.08
N GLY A 160 25.48 9.12 6.98
CA GLY A 160 26.53 8.11 6.89
C GLY A 160 26.04 6.65 6.89
N PHE A 161 24.78 6.37 6.56
CA PHE A 161 24.19 5.02 6.64
C PHE A 161 24.71 4.11 5.53
N GLY A 162 25.44 3.05 5.90
CA GLY A 162 25.77 1.92 5.04
C GLY A 162 24.66 0.86 5.01
N PHE A 163 24.92 -0.26 4.33
CA PHE A 163 23.99 -1.38 4.24
C PHE A 163 23.63 -1.97 5.62
N GLY A 164 22.33 -2.00 5.93
CA GLY A 164 21.78 -2.46 7.21
C GLY A 164 21.59 -1.36 8.26
N ASP A 165 22.17 -0.17 8.07
CA ASP A 165 22.02 0.94 9.02
C ASP A 165 20.60 1.51 9.01
N ASN A 166 20.11 1.83 10.20
CA ASN A 166 18.76 2.33 10.42
C ASN A 166 18.72 3.41 11.51
N SER A 167 17.72 4.30 11.44
CA SER A 167 17.53 5.37 12.42
C SER A 167 16.54 4.97 13.51
N LEU A 168 16.59 5.68 14.63
CA LEU A 168 15.43 5.79 15.51
C LEU A 168 14.27 6.52 14.81
N TYR A 169 13.06 6.36 15.33
CA TYR A 169 11.92 7.17 14.93
C TYR A 169 12.11 8.63 15.36
N GLN A 170 11.83 9.54 14.45
CA GLN A 170 11.82 10.98 14.63
C GLN A 170 10.46 11.53 14.20
N GLU A 171 10.06 12.68 14.74
CA GLU A 171 8.77 13.30 14.38
C GLU A 171 8.80 13.86 12.95
N ILE A 172 7.68 13.74 12.25
CA ILE A 172 7.44 14.32 10.92
C ILE A 172 6.01 14.86 10.90
N ALA A 173 5.77 15.97 10.21
CA ALA A 173 4.43 16.56 10.16
C ALA A 173 3.45 15.70 9.33
N ASP A 174 2.17 15.98 9.50
CA ASP A 174 1.08 15.48 8.65
C ASP A 174 1.10 16.24 7.31
N GLY A 175 1.23 15.52 6.19
CA GLY A 175 1.32 16.13 4.86
C GLY A 175 2.16 15.36 3.84
N PHE A 176 2.37 15.96 2.68
CA PHE A 176 3.28 15.43 1.65
C PHE A 176 4.67 16.04 1.82
N HIS A 177 5.67 15.20 2.05
CA HIS A 177 7.05 15.61 2.32
C HIS A 177 8.03 14.98 1.32
N THR A 178 9.07 15.73 0.96
CA THR A 178 10.04 15.33 -0.06
C THR A 178 11.27 14.71 0.57
N VAL A 179 11.32 13.38 0.50
CA VAL A 179 12.43 12.56 0.97
C VAL A 179 13.55 12.58 -0.07
N SER A 180 14.77 12.90 0.36
CA SER A 180 15.95 13.00 -0.49
C SER A 180 17.11 12.18 0.07
N VAL A 181 17.83 11.48 -0.81
CA VAL A 181 18.99 10.65 -0.49
C VAL A 181 20.23 11.24 -1.16
N THR A 182 21.28 11.51 -0.40
CA THR A 182 22.55 12.04 -0.92
C THR A 182 23.72 11.11 -0.60
N SER A 183 24.77 11.12 -1.42
CA SER A 183 26.02 10.42 -1.10
C SER A 183 26.75 11.10 0.04
N ALA A 184 27.06 10.36 1.11
CA ALA A 184 27.81 10.88 2.25
C ALA A 184 29.30 11.11 1.94
N THR A 185 29.78 10.68 0.77
CA THR A 185 31.20 10.77 0.36
C THR A 185 31.41 11.61 -0.89
N ALA A 186 30.53 11.51 -1.89
CA ALA A 186 30.63 12.28 -3.14
C ALA A 186 30.03 13.69 -3.01
N MET A 187 30.57 14.52 -2.10
CA MET A 187 30.19 15.93 -1.88
C MET A 187 28.68 16.19 -1.69
N GLY A 188 27.91 15.23 -1.16
CA GLY A 188 26.45 15.38 -1.01
C GLY A 188 25.66 15.26 -2.31
N THR A 189 26.23 14.66 -3.36
CA THR A 189 25.54 14.40 -4.65
C THR A 189 24.18 13.75 -4.41
N LEU A 190 23.13 14.33 -4.97
CA LEU A 190 21.76 13.80 -4.93
C LEU A 190 21.66 12.50 -5.73
N LEU A 191 21.07 11.47 -5.12
CA LEU A 191 20.94 10.12 -5.68
C LEU A 191 19.47 9.75 -5.93
N LEU A 192 18.57 10.24 -5.07
CA LEU A 192 17.14 10.01 -5.14
C LEU A 192 16.39 11.19 -4.50
N GLN A 193 15.26 11.57 -5.09
CA GLN A 193 14.32 12.55 -4.54
C GLN A 193 12.90 12.10 -4.87
N GLN A 194 12.09 11.81 -3.86
CA GLN A 194 10.72 11.28 -3.99
C GLN A 194 9.81 11.87 -2.90
N THR A 195 8.57 12.20 -3.25
CA THR A 195 7.60 12.80 -2.33
C THR A 195 6.63 11.74 -1.81
N PHE A 196 6.46 11.65 -0.49
CA PHE A 196 5.61 10.67 0.17
C PHE A 196 4.57 11.34 1.09
N PRO A 197 3.36 10.75 1.25
CA PRO A 197 2.43 11.17 2.29
C PRO A 197 2.90 10.65 3.65
N PHE A 198 2.88 11.51 4.66
CA PHE A 198 3.05 11.15 6.07
C PHE A 198 1.77 11.54 6.81
N ALA A 199 1.29 10.64 7.67
CA ALA A 199 0.00 10.78 8.32
C ALA A 199 0.13 10.88 9.85
N ALA A 200 -0.63 11.78 10.44
CA ALA A 200 -0.72 12.00 11.88
C ALA A 200 -0.99 10.69 12.65
N ASN A 201 -0.25 10.49 13.74
CA ASN A 201 -0.32 9.30 14.61
C ASN A 201 0.06 7.97 13.92
N GLN A 202 0.67 7.99 12.72
CA GLN A 202 1.27 6.80 12.11
C GLN A 202 2.79 6.76 12.31
N LYS A 203 3.33 5.55 12.42
CA LYS A 203 4.76 5.26 12.28
C LYS A 203 5.03 4.72 10.88
N VAL A 204 6.14 5.13 10.26
CA VAL A 204 6.60 4.59 8.97
C VAL A 204 8.12 4.36 8.93
N THR A 205 8.52 3.31 8.23
CA THR A 205 9.91 3.02 7.88
C THR A 205 10.12 3.32 6.41
N MET A 206 11.03 4.23 6.10
CA MET A 206 11.46 4.53 4.74
C MET A 206 12.67 3.64 4.41
N VAL A 207 12.49 2.67 3.51
CA VAL A 207 13.52 1.69 3.15
C VAL A 207 14.12 2.02 1.79
N LEU A 208 15.44 2.24 1.74
CA LEU A 208 16.19 2.43 0.50
C LEU A 208 16.56 1.06 -0.08
N VAL A 209 16.25 0.83 -1.36
CA VAL A 209 16.53 -0.42 -2.08
C VAL A 209 17.20 -0.15 -3.43
N ASP A 210 17.85 -1.16 -4.00
CA ASP A 210 18.36 -1.10 -5.37
C ASP A 210 17.19 -1.20 -6.36
N ALA A 211 17.02 -0.19 -7.21
CA ALA A 211 15.87 -0.09 -8.12
C ALA A 211 15.92 -1.13 -9.24
N ARG A 212 14.74 -1.61 -9.70
CA ARG A 212 14.64 -2.61 -10.78
C ARG A 212 15.31 -2.20 -12.09
N GLU A 213 15.29 -0.91 -12.40
CA GLU A 213 15.82 -0.35 -13.65
C GLU A 213 17.26 0.18 -13.49
N GLY A 214 17.87 -0.04 -12.33
CA GLY A 214 19.16 0.51 -11.92
C GLY A 214 19.01 1.81 -11.13
N GLY A 215 20.01 2.11 -10.29
CA GLY A 215 19.93 3.22 -9.33
C GLY A 215 19.24 2.80 -8.03
N LEU A 216 18.61 3.77 -7.36
CA LEU A 216 18.01 3.61 -6.03
C LEU A 216 16.52 3.94 -6.04
N GLU A 217 15.76 3.26 -5.20
CA GLU A 217 14.32 3.46 -4.99
C GLU A 217 14.03 3.49 -3.49
N MET A 218 13.03 4.27 -3.06
CA MET A 218 12.60 4.33 -1.68
C MET A 218 11.18 3.79 -1.55
N ILE A 219 10.98 2.81 -0.68
CA ILE A 219 9.66 2.31 -0.35
C ILE A 219 9.24 2.79 1.04
N GLN A 220 7.99 3.22 1.16
CA GLN A 220 7.38 3.55 2.44
C GLN A 220 6.70 2.31 3.01
N VAL A 221 7.08 1.93 4.22
CA VAL A 221 6.55 0.76 4.93
C VAL A 221 5.79 1.25 6.17
N PRO A 222 4.44 1.24 6.18
CA PRO A 222 3.68 1.69 7.34
C PRO A 222 3.80 0.71 8.51
N ASP A 223 4.23 1.18 9.67
CA ASP A 223 4.45 0.40 10.90
C ASP A 223 3.20 0.36 11.81
N THR A 224 2.02 0.53 11.19
CA THR A 224 0.72 0.34 11.85
C THR A 224 0.39 -1.15 11.90
N GLY A 225 0.88 -1.82 12.95
CA GLY A 225 0.58 -3.23 13.19
C GLY A 225 -0.73 -3.50 13.92
N CYS A 226 -0.76 -4.56 14.72
CA CYS A 226 -2.00 -5.16 15.19
C CYS A 226 -2.69 -4.33 16.27
N ARG A 227 -4.02 -4.23 16.15
CA ARG A 227 -4.90 -3.64 17.16
C ARG A 227 -5.58 -4.76 17.97
N ASN A 228 -5.94 -4.47 19.22
CA ASN A 228 -6.71 -5.37 20.11
C ASN A 228 -6.05 -6.76 20.29
N LEU A 229 -4.74 -6.79 20.53
CA LEU A 229 -4.01 -8.03 20.83
C LEU A 229 -4.45 -8.62 22.18
N PRO A 230 -4.65 -9.95 22.28
CA PRO A 230 -4.80 -10.62 23.58
C PRO A 230 -3.51 -10.53 24.39
N SER A 231 -3.63 -10.60 25.72
CA SER A 231 -2.46 -10.64 26.62
C SER A 231 -1.52 -11.79 26.25
N GLY A 232 -0.21 -11.53 26.27
CA GLY A 232 0.82 -12.48 25.87
C GLY A 232 1.08 -12.60 24.36
N TYR A 233 0.41 -11.81 23.50
CA TYR A 233 0.67 -11.79 22.06
C TYR A 233 1.34 -10.49 21.61
N GLY A 234 2.28 -10.61 20.66
CA GLY A 234 2.76 -9.52 19.82
C GLY A 234 2.28 -9.70 18.38
N CYS A 235 2.81 -8.90 17.46
CA CYS A 235 2.62 -9.10 16.03
C CYS A 235 3.92 -9.02 15.23
N TYR A 236 4.03 -9.88 14.24
CA TYR A 236 5.21 -10.05 13.40
C TYR A 236 4.86 -10.00 11.92
N ARG A 237 5.71 -9.36 11.12
CA ARG A 237 5.67 -9.40 9.65
C ARG A 237 7.07 -9.49 9.07
N VAL A 238 7.12 -9.77 7.77
CA VAL A 238 8.33 -9.70 6.96
C VAL A 238 8.12 -8.76 5.75
N VAL A 239 9.17 -8.02 5.41
CA VAL A 239 9.27 -7.21 4.19
C VAL A 239 10.42 -7.75 3.35
N ASN A 240 10.23 -7.91 2.05
CA ASN A 240 11.35 -8.19 1.13
C ASN A 240 11.89 -6.88 0.53
N ALA A 241 13.07 -6.47 0.99
CA ALA A 241 13.81 -5.29 0.55
C ALA A 241 15.21 -5.68 0.01
N SER A 242 15.30 -6.85 -0.64
CA SER A 242 16.57 -7.44 -1.08
C SER A 242 17.02 -6.96 -2.47
N TYR A 243 16.55 -7.62 -3.53
CA TYR A 243 16.89 -7.31 -4.92
C TYR A 243 15.72 -7.62 -5.87
N SER A 244 15.64 -6.90 -6.99
CA SER A 244 14.56 -7.06 -7.94
C SER A 244 14.52 -8.46 -8.57
N GLY A 245 13.31 -9.03 -8.67
CA GLY A 245 13.10 -10.40 -9.12
C GLY A 245 13.26 -11.49 -8.04
N SER A 246 13.64 -11.13 -6.81
CA SER A 246 13.62 -12.07 -5.68
C SER A 246 12.18 -12.45 -5.28
N SER A 247 12.02 -13.69 -4.78
CA SER A 247 10.81 -14.13 -4.06
C SER A 247 11.15 -15.23 -3.06
N PHE A 248 10.66 -15.11 -1.83
CA PHE A 248 11.03 -16.01 -0.73
C PHE A 248 9.83 -16.54 0.07
N ASP A 249 9.99 -17.73 0.64
CA ASP A 249 9.17 -18.23 1.74
C ASP A 249 9.94 -18.10 3.06
N VAL A 250 9.27 -17.64 4.12
CA VAL A 250 9.79 -17.60 5.49
C VAL A 250 9.11 -18.68 6.33
N ARG A 251 9.93 -19.50 6.99
CA ARG A 251 9.51 -20.76 7.64
C ARG A 251 9.94 -20.85 9.10
N LEU A 252 9.23 -21.65 9.88
CA LEU A 252 9.65 -22.10 11.22
C LEU A 252 10.46 -23.41 11.11
N TYR A 253 11.20 -23.76 12.17
CA TYR A 253 12.07 -24.95 12.22
C TYR A 253 11.37 -26.28 11.85
N ASN A 254 10.06 -26.40 12.13
CA ASN A 254 9.26 -27.58 11.78
C ASN A 254 8.91 -27.69 10.28
N GLY A 255 9.25 -26.69 9.47
CA GLY A 255 8.97 -26.60 8.03
C GLY A 255 7.73 -25.76 7.67
N ASP A 256 6.92 -25.36 8.66
CA ASP A 256 5.71 -24.57 8.44
C ASP A 256 6.04 -23.24 7.76
N THR A 257 5.26 -22.89 6.73
CA THR A 257 5.41 -21.62 6.02
C THR A 257 4.59 -20.54 6.72
N VAL A 258 5.30 -19.54 7.24
CA VAL A 258 4.73 -18.40 7.95
C VAL A 258 4.33 -17.32 6.97
N PHE A 259 5.16 -17.05 5.97
CA PHE A 259 4.91 -16.14 4.86
C PHE A 259 5.41 -16.77 3.56
N ARG A 260 4.61 -16.74 2.49
CA ARG A 260 4.96 -17.33 1.18
C ARG A 260 5.16 -16.26 0.11
N ASN A 261 5.97 -16.58 -0.91
CA ASN A 261 6.13 -15.76 -2.13
C ASN A 261 6.25 -14.25 -1.85
N LEU A 262 7.11 -13.88 -0.89
CA LEU A 262 7.44 -12.49 -0.59
C LEU A 262 8.30 -11.95 -1.74
N GLN A 263 7.64 -11.42 -2.77
CA GLN A 263 8.29 -10.80 -3.93
C GLN A 263 9.04 -9.53 -3.54
N PHE A 264 9.98 -9.07 -4.35
CA PHE A 264 10.68 -7.80 -4.13
C PHE A 264 9.70 -6.64 -3.83
N THR A 265 10.07 -5.78 -2.87
CA THR A 265 9.28 -4.70 -2.24
C THR A 265 7.97 -5.12 -1.55
N ASN A 266 7.63 -6.42 -1.49
CA ASN A 266 6.41 -6.87 -0.83
C ASN A 266 6.49 -6.70 0.70
N VAL A 267 5.50 -6.00 1.26
CA VAL A 267 5.23 -5.90 2.69
C VAL A 267 4.13 -6.90 3.04
N SER A 268 4.43 -7.90 3.88
CA SER A 268 3.40 -8.84 4.33
C SER A 268 2.49 -8.23 5.43
N PRO A 269 1.23 -8.68 5.53
CA PRO A 269 0.36 -8.29 6.64
C PRO A 269 0.88 -8.87 7.96
N TYR A 270 0.77 -8.09 9.04
CA TYR A 270 1.14 -8.56 10.38
C TYR A 270 0.31 -9.78 10.81
N LYS A 271 1.01 -10.79 11.34
CA LYS A 271 0.42 -11.98 11.94
C LYS A 271 0.60 -11.93 13.45
N ARG A 272 -0.47 -12.27 14.18
CA ARG A 272 -0.43 -12.41 15.64
C ARG A 272 0.52 -13.54 15.99
N ALA A 273 1.37 -13.30 16.98
CA ALA A 273 2.36 -14.26 17.44
C ALA A 273 2.33 -14.32 18.97
N LEU A 274 2.38 -15.53 19.53
CA LEU A 274 2.60 -15.68 20.98
C LEU A 274 3.98 -15.10 21.31
N ALA A 275 4.09 -14.32 22.38
CA ALA A 275 5.37 -13.73 22.79
C ALA A 275 6.41 -14.80 23.14
N GLY A 276 7.65 -14.59 22.70
CA GLY A 276 8.74 -15.55 22.84
C GLY A 276 9.78 -15.43 21.73
N ASN A 277 10.75 -16.36 21.74
CA ASN A 277 11.86 -16.38 20.80
C ASN A 277 11.62 -17.41 19.68
N TYR A 278 11.79 -16.97 18.44
CA TYR A 278 11.61 -17.77 17.24
C TYR A 278 12.87 -17.72 16.37
N THR A 279 13.24 -18.84 15.75
CA THR A 279 14.19 -18.84 14.64
C THR A 279 13.40 -18.95 13.34
N PHE A 280 13.43 -17.89 12.55
CA PHE A 280 12.83 -17.86 11.21
C PHE A 280 13.89 -18.19 10.16
N TYR A 281 13.50 -18.99 9.17
CA TYR A 281 14.36 -19.48 8.11
C TYR A 281 13.88 -18.97 6.76
N LEU A 282 14.80 -18.38 6.00
CA LEU A 282 14.55 -17.85 4.66
C LEU A 282 14.83 -18.94 3.61
N THR A 283 13.89 -19.14 2.70
CA THR A 283 13.99 -20.14 1.62
C THR A 283 13.49 -19.54 0.30
N SER A 284 13.97 -20.03 -0.84
CA SER A 284 13.40 -19.65 -2.14
C SER A 284 11.89 -19.96 -2.18
N ALA A 285 11.08 -19.07 -2.74
CA ALA A 285 9.63 -19.26 -2.78
C ALA A 285 9.24 -20.55 -3.53
N ASN A 286 8.39 -21.37 -2.92
CA ASN A 286 7.90 -22.59 -3.55
C ASN A 286 6.49 -22.40 -4.13
N PHE A 287 6.39 -22.52 -5.46
CA PHE A 287 5.14 -22.37 -6.21
C PHE A 287 4.25 -23.62 -6.20
N TYR A 288 4.74 -24.76 -5.70
CA TYR A 288 4.04 -26.04 -5.76
C TYR A 288 3.34 -26.42 -4.45
N SER A 289 2.17 -27.04 -4.59
CA SER A 289 1.29 -27.61 -3.55
C SER A 289 0.52 -26.62 -2.66
N VAL A 290 -0.52 -27.15 -1.99
CA VAL A 290 -1.48 -26.40 -1.16
C VAL A 290 -0.90 -26.13 0.23
N ILE A 291 0.24 -25.43 0.27
CA ILE A 291 0.85 -24.99 1.53
C ILE A 291 -0.07 -23.92 2.15
N ARG A 292 -0.69 -24.28 3.28
CA ARG A 292 -1.52 -23.38 4.09
C ARG A 292 -0.60 -22.54 4.97
N GLU A 293 -0.59 -21.22 4.77
CA GLU A 293 0.12 -20.35 5.70
C GLU A 293 -0.48 -20.43 7.11
N LEU A 294 0.38 -20.28 8.13
CA LEU A 294 -0.09 -20.07 9.49
C LEU A 294 -0.83 -18.71 9.60
N PRO A 295 -2.05 -18.66 10.18
CA PRO A 295 -2.77 -17.40 10.43
C PRO A 295 -2.38 -16.75 11.78
N VAL A 296 -1.77 -17.52 12.68
CA VAL A 296 -1.24 -17.13 13.98
C VAL A 296 0.04 -17.92 14.20
N ILE A 297 1.09 -17.27 14.69
CA ILE A 297 2.39 -17.89 14.99
C ILE A 297 2.37 -18.37 16.44
N LEU A 298 2.74 -19.63 16.66
CA LEU A 298 2.73 -20.29 17.97
C LEU A 298 4.05 -21.04 18.20
N ILE A 299 4.45 -21.18 19.46
CA ILE A 299 5.58 -22.02 19.87
C ILE A 299 5.08 -23.47 19.94
N THR A 300 5.15 -24.20 18.83
CA THR A 300 4.76 -25.62 18.78
C THR A 300 5.89 -26.53 19.25
N ALA A 301 5.64 -27.38 20.24
CA ALA A 301 6.54 -28.48 20.57
C ALA A 301 6.62 -29.47 19.38
N VAL A 302 7.84 -29.85 18.99
CA VAL A 302 8.09 -30.53 17.71
C VAL A 302 7.63 -31.99 17.76
N THR A 303 6.79 -32.39 16.82
CA THR A 303 6.53 -33.81 16.49
C THR A 303 6.61 -34.00 14.98
N ASN A 304 7.37 -35.01 14.53
CA ASN A 304 7.61 -35.38 13.13
C ASN A 304 8.23 -34.28 12.26
N MET A 305 9.57 -34.21 12.20
CA MET A 305 10.27 -33.27 11.32
C MET A 305 10.30 -33.73 9.87
N ASN A 306 9.97 -32.85 8.93
CA ASN A 306 10.55 -32.87 7.59
C ASN A 306 11.75 -31.91 7.62
N PRO A 307 13.00 -32.36 7.37
CA PRO A 307 14.15 -31.47 7.42
C PRO A 307 14.03 -30.43 6.30
N MET A 308 14.09 -29.14 6.66
CA MET A 308 14.17 -28.10 5.64
C MET A 308 15.48 -28.23 4.84
N SER A 309 15.38 -28.01 3.53
CA SER A 309 16.54 -27.75 2.70
C SER A 309 17.33 -26.57 3.26
N THR A 310 18.66 -26.58 3.05
CA THR A 310 19.58 -25.56 3.57
C THR A 310 19.02 -24.14 3.39
N PRO A 311 18.79 -23.38 4.47
CA PRO A 311 18.20 -22.05 4.39
C PRO A 311 19.17 -21.07 3.72
N LEU A 312 18.61 -20.08 3.02
CA LEU A 312 19.38 -19.00 2.40
C LEU A 312 19.90 -18.02 3.46
N ALA A 313 19.11 -17.80 4.52
CA ALA A 313 19.42 -17.00 5.70
C ALA A 313 18.55 -17.45 6.87
N SER A 314 18.88 -17.03 8.09
CA SER A 314 18.01 -17.20 9.26
C SER A 314 18.16 -16.04 10.24
N ALA A 315 17.11 -15.72 10.99
CA ALA A 315 17.15 -14.75 12.07
C ALA A 315 16.51 -15.31 13.35
N ASN A 316 17.13 -15.00 14.49
CA ASN A 316 16.54 -15.19 15.81
C ASN A 316 15.78 -13.91 16.18
N VAL A 317 14.47 -14.03 16.35
CA VAL A 317 13.55 -12.91 16.60
C VAL A 317 12.89 -13.11 17.96
N SER A 318 13.00 -12.12 18.83
CA SER A 318 12.26 -12.07 20.09
C SER A 318 11.01 -11.21 19.89
N ILE A 319 9.84 -11.85 19.90
CA ILE A 319 8.55 -11.17 19.80
C ILE A 319 8.05 -10.90 21.22
N GLN A 320 7.79 -9.65 21.56
CA GLN A 320 7.31 -9.26 22.88
C GLN A 320 5.79 -9.07 22.88
N ALA A 321 5.16 -9.16 24.06
CA ALA A 321 3.73 -8.93 24.19
C ALA A 321 3.40 -7.45 23.96
N GLY A 322 2.42 -7.17 23.10
CA GLY A 322 2.00 -5.81 22.74
C GLY A 322 2.90 -5.08 21.75
N THR A 323 4.03 -5.66 21.32
CA THR A 323 4.90 -5.02 20.30
C THR A 323 4.51 -5.44 18.88
N ASN A 324 4.80 -4.56 17.93
CA ASN A 324 4.90 -4.89 16.52
C ASN A 324 6.39 -5.06 16.18
N THR A 325 6.72 -6.03 15.34
CA THR A 325 8.09 -6.40 14.97
C THR A 325 8.14 -6.71 13.47
N THR A 326 9.11 -6.15 12.76
CA THR A 326 9.28 -6.34 11.31
C THR A 326 10.67 -6.87 11.00
N SER A 327 10.77 -8.02 10.32
CA SER A 327 12.02 -8.44 9.67
C SER A 327 12.08 -7.97 8.22
N TYR A 328 13.17 -7.30 7.86
CA TYR A 328 13.51 -6.91 6.50
C TYR A 328 14.50 -7.92 5.93
N ILE A 329 14.11 -8.62 4.87
CA ILE A 329 15.02 -9.42 4.05
C ILE A 329 15.81 -8.44 3.18
N ILE A 330 17.12 -8.35 3.39
CA ILE A 330 18.01 -7.36 2.74
C ILE A 330 19.25 -8.05 2.18
N GLY A 331 19.95 -7.43 1.23
CA GLY A 331 21.16 -7.97 0.61
C GLY A 331 20.88 -8.88 -0.58
N ASN A 332 21.92 -9.47 -1.17
CA ASN A 332 21.80 -10.30 -2.37
C ASN A 332 22.76 -11.52 -2.32
N THR A 333 22.99 -12.17 -3.46
CA THR A 333 23.79 -13.41 -3.55
C THR A 333 25.08 -13.26 -4.38
N TRP A 334 25.45 -12.04 -4.76
CA TRP A 334 26.56 -11.75 -5.68
C TRP A 334 27.46 -10.57 -5.28
N SER A 335 27.12 -9.84 -4.22
CA SER A 335 27.88 -8.70 -3.70
C SER A 335 28.53 -9.01 -2.34
N ALA A 336 29.26 -8.03 -1.78
CA ALA A 336 29.78 -8.10 -0.41
C ALA A 336 28.67 -7.99 0.68
N TYR A 337 27.42 -7.78 0.28
CA TYR A 337 26.26 -7.63 1.16
C TYR A 337 25.34 -8.87 1.02
N PRO A 338 25.63 -9.96 1.77
CA PRO A 338 24.89 -11.22 1.65
C PRO A 338 23.45 -11.08 2.12
N LEU A 339 22.59 -11.93 1.57
CA LEU A 339 21.18 -12.03 1.94
C LEU A 339 21.02 -12.34 3.43
N GLN A 340 20.34 -11.47 4.17
CA GLN A 340 20.11 -11.58 5.61
C GLN A 340 18.72 -11.06 6.01
N MET A 341 18.29 -11.38 7.24
CA MET A 341 17.04 -10.90 7.83
C MET A 341 17.32 -9.96 9.00
N LEU A 342 17.41 -8.65 8.72
CA LEU A 342 17.52 -7.61 9.75
C LEU A 342 16.15 -7.46 10.44
N THR A 343 16.09 -7.34 11.77
CA THR A 343 14.80 -7.23 12.48
C THR A 343 14.74 -5.97 13.32
N LEU A 344 13.69 -5.19 13.13
CA LEU A 344 13.39 -3.96 13.84
C LEU A 344 12.10 -4.13 14.67
N ASN A 345 12.01 -3.39 15.78
CA ASN A 345 10.78 -3.28 16.57
C ASN A 345 10.09 -1.94 16.27
N ASP A 346 8.77 -1.93 16.28
CA ASP A 346 7.97 -0.92 15.59
C ASP A 346 7.26 0.05 16.54
#